data_AF-A0AAV9IUW5-F1
#
_entry.id   AF-A0AAV9IUW5-F1
#
_cell.length_a   1.000
_cell.length_b   1.000
_cell.length_c   1.000
_cell.angle_alpha   90.00
_cell.angle_beta   90.00
_cell.angle_gamma   90.00
#
_symmetry.space_group_name_H-M   'P 1'
#
loop_
_entity.id
_entity.type
_entity.pdbx_description
1 polymer ?
#
loop_
_entity_poly.entity_id
_entity_poly.type
_entity_poly.pdbx_seq_one_letter_code
_entity_poly.pdbx_strand_id
1 'polypeptide(L)'
;MDVLGLRVAELRAELEKRGLDSSGRKAELQERLEKALEDEQNRQSATAAAAKSPPLVTAGATSESLALSGGRGGPTGSAAQAGAASTGSGAAQSERTSAPETVPDDAELEPFLTVQERTEVDKTRERATRFGMPYKGMPAELRAIATRRHRDHLRLQRVLRRQGGVVPLDEAEQERRRRRMERFGLSKPLFEVEIEERERRMRERLEKKRAAAAAGTAASAGAPSAGAGGAAGGAPTSPP
;
A
#
# COMPACT_ATOMS: atom_id res chain seq x y z
N MET A 1 17.66 31.72 -4.01
CA MET A 1 16.42 31.38 -4.74
C MET A 1 15.83 30.16 -4.06
N ASP A 2 14.55 30.18 -3.70
CA ASP A 2 13.94 29.08 -2.96
C ASP A 2 13.49 27.96 -3.90
N VAL A 3 14.35 26.96 -4.09
CA VAL A 3 14.13 25.84 -5.03
C VAL A 3 12.90 24.98 -4.65
N LEU A 4 12.54 24.94 -3.37
CA LEU A 4 11.41 24.15 -2.86
C LEU A 4 10.04 24.68 -3.30
N GLY A 5 9.93 26.00 -3.50
CA GLY A 5 8.68 26.68 -3.85
C GLY A 5 8.32 26.65 -5.35
N LEU A 6 9.28 26.32 -6.22
CA LEU A 6 9.10 26.37 -7.68
C LEU A 6 8.18 25.26 -8.19
N ARG A 7 7.43 25.58 -9.25
CA ARG A 7 6.60 24.60 -9.99
C ARG A 7 7.49 23.75 -10.89
N VAL A 8 7.02 22.55 -11.25
CA VAL A 8 7.77 21.62 -12.12
C VAL A 8 8.13 22.25 -13.48
N ALA A 9 7.25 23.08 -14.03
CA ALA A 9 7.50 23.80 -15.29
C ALA A 9 8.67 24.80 -15.15
N GLU A 10 8.73 25.54 -14.03
CA GLU A 10 9.80 26.49 -13.73
C GLU A 10 11.14 25.77 -13.49
N LEU A 11 11.11 24.64 -12.75
CA LEU A 11 12.30 23.81 -12.53
C LEU A 11 12.89 23.30 -13.85
N ARG A 12 12.06 22.84 -14.79
CA ARG A 12 12.52 22.37 -16.10
C ARG A 12 13.08 23.51 -16.94
N ALA A 13 12.43 24.67 -16.94
CA ALA A 13 12.91 25.84 -17.67
C ALA A 13 14.29 26.31 -17.17
N GLU A 14 14.51 26.33 -15.85
CA GLU A 14 15.81 26.68 -15.28
C GLU A 14 16.89 25.63 -15.58
N LEU A 15 16.55 24.34 -15.52
CA LEU A 15 17.49 23.26 -15.89
C LEU A 15 17.84 23.29 -17.39
N GLU A 16 16.87 23.51 -18.27
CA GLU A 16 17.08 23.61 -19.72
C GLU A 16 17.93 24.83 -20.07
N LYS A 17 17.70 25.97 -19.41
CA LYS A 17 18.52 27.18 -19.53
C LYS A 17 19.98 26.94 -19.13
N ARG A 18 20.24 25.99 -18.21
CA ARG A 18 21.57 25.57 -17.77
C ARG A 18 22.14 24.40 -18.59
N GLY A 19 21.37 23.83 -19.52
CA GLY A 19 21.77 22.64 -20.28
C GLY A 19 21.83 21.35 -19.45
N LEU A 20 21.07 21.26 -18.36
CA LEU A 20 20.96 20.08 -17.51
C LEU A 20 19.73 19.24 -17.89
N ASP A 21 19.76 17.95 -17.59
CA ASP A 21 18.63 17.06 -17.85
C ASP A 21 17.36 17.52 -17.11
N SER A 22 16.26 17.66 -17.84
CA SER A 22 14.94 18.11 -17.37
C SER A 22 13.95 16.95 -17.12
N SER A 23 14.41 15.71 -17.29
CA SER A 23 13.67 14.49 -17.00
C SER A 23 13.75 14.10 -15.51
N GLY A 24 12.69 13.49 -14.98
CA GLY A 24 12.65 13.00 -13.59
C GLY A 24 11.44 13.45 -12.77
N ARG A 25 11.42 13.01 -11.50
CA ARG A 25 10.43 13.43 -10.49
C ARG A 25 10.76 14.83 -9.95
N LYS A 26 9.78 15.53 -9.35
CA LYS A 26 9.98 16.90 -8.81
C LYS A 26 11.19 16.99 -7.87
N ALA A 27 11.35 16.02 -6.96
CA ALA A 27 12.46 15.99 -6.01
C ALA A 27 13.84 15.91 -6.70
N GLU A 28 13.96 15.07 -7.73
CA GLU A 28 15.21 14.93 -8.50
C GLU A 28 15.57 16.21 -9.26
N LEU A 29 14.56 16.91 -9.81
CA LEU A 29 14.77 18.20 -10.47
C LEU A 29 15.23 19.28 -9.48
N GLN A 30 14.70 19.27 -8.26
CA GLN A 30 15.10 20.20 -7.20
C GLN A 30 16.54 19.96 -6.76
N GLU A 31 16.88 18.71 -6.44
CA GLU A 31 18.25 18.33 -6.05
C GLU A 31 19.27 18.68 -7.14
N ARG A 32 18.93 18.43 -8.41
CA ARG A 32 19.81 18.74 -9.55
C ARG A 32 20.02 20.24 -9.73
N LEU A 33 18.99 21.05 -9.52
CA LEU A 33 19.08 22.52 -9.59
C LEU A 33 19.84 23.11 -8.39
N GLU A 34 19.59 22.59 -7.19
CA GLU A 34 20.27 22.99 -5.95
C GLU A 34 21.77 22.73 -6.04
N LYS A 35 22.17 21.52 -6.47
CA LYS A 35 23.58 21.17 -6.72
C LYS A 35 24.25 22.10 -7.73
N ALA A 36 23.56 22.45 -8.82
CA ALA A 36 24.11 23.36 -9.83
C ALA A 36 24.31 24.79 -9.29
N LEU A 37 23.45 25.25 -8.37
CA LEU A 37 23.60 26.55 -7.70
C LEU A 37 24.77 26.54 -6.71
N GLU A 38 24.94 25.45 -5.95
CA GLU A 38 26.09 25.26 -5.06
C GLU A 38 27.42 25.24 -5.83
N ASP A 39 27.47 24.53 -6.97
CA ASP A 39 28.65 24.47 -7.83
C ASP A 39 29.01 25.86 -8.41
N GLU A 40 28.00 26.65 -8.83
CA GLU A 40 28.19 28.03 -9.27
C GLU A 40 28.69 28.93 -8.15
N GLN A 41 28.13 28.81 -6.96
CA GLN A 41 28.54 29.59 -5.79
C GLN A 41 29.98 29.26 -5.37
N ASN A 42 30.36 27.99 -5.42
CA ASN A 42 31.73 27.53 -5.17
C ASN A 42 32.71 28.01 -6.24
N ARG A 43 32.30 28.06 -7.52
CA ARG A 43 33.13 28.65 -8.60
C ARG A 43 33.29 30.15 -8.42
N GLN A 44 32.23 30.86 -8.07
CA GLN A 44 32.28 32.30 -7.82
C GLN A 44 33.21 32.62 -6.64
N SER A 45 33.14 31.87 -5.54
CA SER A 45 34.05 32.06 -4.40
C SER A 45 35.50 31.74 -4.74
N ALA A 46 35.77 30.70 -5.55
CA ALA A 46 37.12 30.36 -6.00
C ALA A 46 37.72 31.43 -6.93
N THR A 47 36.94 31.97 -7.87
CA THR A 47 37.42 33.04 -8.77
C THR A 47 37.67 34.36 -8.05
N ALA A 48 36.89 34.69 -7.02
CA ALA A 48 37.12 35.87 -6.18
C ALA A 48 38.38 35.75 -5.31
N ALA A 49 38.74 34.54 -4.88
CA ALA A 49 39.99 34.28 -4.17
C ALA A 49 41.21 34.34 -5.10
N ALA A 50 41.10 33.84 -6.33
CA ALA A 50 42.18 33.86 -7.33
C ALA A 50 42.55 35.28 -7.80
N ALA A 51 41.61 36.24 -7.75
CA ALA A 51 41.87 37.64 -8.13
C ALA A 51 42.66 38.47 -7.08
N LYS A 52 42.95 37.93 -5.89
CA LYS A 52 43.73 38.61 -4.83
C LYS A 52 45.15 38.06 -4.64
N SER A 53 45.60 37.14 -5.48
CA SER A 53 46.97 36.62 -5.43
C SER A 53 47.72 37.00 -6.71
N PRO A 54 48.88 37.68 -6.64
CA PRO A 54 49.63 38.05 -7.83
C PRO A 54 50.13 36.80 -8.58
N PRO A 55 50.19 36.85 -9.92
CA PRO A 55 50.53 35.70 -10.74
C PRO A 55 52.02 35.37 -10.60
N LEU A 56 52.35 34.30 -9.87
CA LEU A 56 53.68 33.71 -9.91
C LEU A 56 53.75 32.77 -11.13
N VAL A 57 54.53 33.20 -12.11
CA VAL A 57 55.03 32.41 -13.23
C VAL A 57 55.73 31.14 -12.74
N THR A 58 55.17 29.97 -13.04
CA THR A 58 55.94 28.72 -13.07
C THR A 58 55.50 27.88 -14.26
N ALA A 59 56.35 27.92 -15.27
CA ALA A 59 56.33 27.02 -16.41
C ALA A 59 56.83 25.63 -15.99
N GLY A 60 56.18 24.59 -16.56
CA GLY A 60 56.81 23.33 -16.89
C GLY A 60 56.89 22.28 -15.78
N ALA A 61 56.09 21.23 -15.90
CA ALA A 61 56.59 19.86 -16.09
C ALA A 61 55.42 18.86 -16.07
N THR A 62 55.17 18.30 -17.25
CA THR A 62 54.58 16.99 -17.52
C THR A 62 55.11 15.90 -16.60
N SER A 63 54.23 15.01 -16.10
CA SER A 63 54.44 13.55 -16.10
C SER A 63 53.16 12.81 -15.72
N GLU A 64 52.76 11.94 -16.63
CA GLU A 64 51.82 10.84 -16.44
C GLU A 64 52.18 9.99 -15.21
N SER A 65 51.19 9.51 -14.46
CA SER A 65 51.22 8.12 -14.01
C SER A 65 49.82 7.56 -13.86
N LEU A 66 49.52 6.58 -14.72
CA LEU A 66 48.47 5.59 -14.51
C LEU A 66 48.80 4.80 -13.24
N ALA A 67 47.86 4.76 -12.29
CA ALA A 67 47.86 3.74 -11.26
C ALA A 67 46.46 3.13 -11.16
N LEU A 68 46.31 1.99 -11.84
CA LEU A 68 45.29 0.98 -11.52
C LEU A 68 45.47 0.57 -10.05
N SER A 69 44.44 0.74 -9.21
CA SER A 69 44.33 -0.02 -7.96
C SER A 69 42.93 -0.62 -7.85
N GLY A 70 42.84 -1.89 -8.24
CA GLY A 70 41.68 -2.73 -8.01
C GLY A 70 41.54 -3.03 -6.52
N GLY A 71 40.57 -2.39 -5.87
CA GLY A 71 40.14 -2.69 -4.50
C GLY A 71 39.09 -3.79 -4.48
N ARG A 72 39.53 -5.06 -4.52
CA ARG A 72 38.71 -6.21 -4.10
C ARG A 72 38.58 -6.17 -2.58
N GLY A 73 37.46 -5.65 -2.08
CA GLY A 73 37.07 -5.74 -0.66
C GLY A 73 35.81 -6.59 -0.51
N GLY A 74 35.99 -7.89 -0.25
CA GLY A 74 34.90 -8.79 0.15
C GLY A 74 34.77 -8.82 1.68
N PRO A 75 33.57 -8.62 2.25
CA PRO A 75 33.34 -8.91 3.66
C PRO A 75 32.91 -10.37 3.83
N THR A 76 33.83 -11.21 4.31
CA THR A 76 33.50 -12.51 4.95
C THR A 76 33.00 -12.25 6.36
N GLY A 77 31.70 -12.04 6.51
CA GLY A 77 31.01 -12.00 7.80
C GLY A 77 30.56 -13.39 8.23
N SER A 78 31.46 -14.14 8.86
CA SER A 78 31.12 -15.32 9.67
C SER A 78 30.69 -14.86 11.05
N ALA A 79 29.39 -14.93 11.35
CA ALA A 79 28.85 -14.71 12.68
C ALA A 79 28.19 -16.01 13.15
N ALA A 80 28.89 -16.66 14.09
CA ALA A 80 28.50 -17.87 14.76
C ALA A 80 27.18 -17.70 15.53
N GLN A 81 26.31 -18.70 15.38
CA GLN A 81 25.11 -18.92 16.17
C GLN A 81 25.47 -19.05 17.66
N ALA A 82 24.98 -18.12 18.47
CA ALA A 82 24.78 -18.31 19.89
C ALA A 82 23.47 -19.07 20.11
N GLY A 83 23.55 -20.22 20.78
CA GLY A 83 22.41 -20.97 21.25
C GLY A 83 21.63 -20.20 22.31
N ALA A 84 20.32 -20.17 22.16
CA ALA A 84 19.39 -19.84 23.22
C ALA A 84 18.39 -20.98 23.34
N ALA A 85 18.55 -21.77 24.40
CA ALA A 85 17.59 -22.73 24.86
C ALA A 85 16.28 -22.01 25.22
N SER A 86 15.19 -22.32 24.53
CA SER A 86 13.84 -21.94 24.96
C SER A 86 13.15 -23.17 25.57
N THR A 87 13.27 -23.27 26.88
CA THR A 87 12.51 -24.15 27.74
C THR A 87 11.04 -23.72 27.78
N GLY A 88 10.17 -24.65 27.36
CA GLY A 88 8.89 -24.95 27.99
C GLY A 88 7.88 -23.84 28.24
N SER A 89 6.81 -23.83 27.44
CA SER A 89 5.48 -23.57 27.99
C SER A 89 4.46 -24.44 27.25
N GLY A 90 4.04 -25.51 27.93
CA GLY A 90 3.00 -26.42 27.48
C GLY A 90 1.65 -25.71 27.51
N ALA A 91 1.23 -25.20 26.35
CA ALA A 91 -0.16 -24.88 26.09
C ALA A 91 -0.80 -26.10 25.43
N ALA A 92 -1.82 -26.63 26.09
CA ALA A 92 -2.61 -27.77 25.66
C ALA A 92 -2.90 -27.74 24.16
N GLN A 93 -2.36 -28.74 23.45
CA GLN A 93 -2.63 -29.03 22.06
C GLN A 93 -4.10 -29.47 21.93
N SER A 94 -4.98 -28.49 21.81
CA SER A 94 -6.28 -28.71 21.17
C SER A 94 -5.97 -29.05 19.71
N GLU A 95 -6.06 -30.33 19.36
CA GLU A 95 -6.09 -30.85 18.00
C GLU A 95 -7.31 -30.27 17.27
N ARG A 96 -7.26 -28.98 16.93
CA ARG A 96 -8.09 -28.44 15.88
C ARG A 96 -7.59 -29.10 14.62
N THR A 97 -8.38 -30.05 14.13
CA THR A 97 -8.33 -30.57 12.77
C THR A 97 -8.44 -29.38 11.82
N SER A 98 -7.30 -28.73 11.58
CA SER A 98 -7.15 -27.69 10.59
C SER A 98 -7.47 -28.35 9.25
N ALA A 99 -8.68 -28.12 8.77
CA ALA A 99 -9.04 -28.38 7.40
C ALA A 99 -7.87 -27.93 6.52
N PRO A 100 -7.41 -28.75 5.56
CA PRO A 100 -6.24 -28.42 4.76
C PRO A 100 -6.47 -27.04 4.14
N GLU A 101 -5.71 -26.04 4.60
CA GLU A 101 -5.72 -24.73 3.97
C GLU A 101 -5.21 -24.96 2.56
N THR A 102 -6.13 -24.96 1.59
CA THR A 102 -5.80 -24.93 0.16
C THR A 102 -4.93 -23.70 -0.06
N VAL A 103 -3.62 -23.93 -0.18
CA VAL A 103 -2.65 -22.88 -0.46
C VAL A 103 -2.97 -22.39 -1.88
N PRO A 104 -3.24 -21.08 -2.07
CA PRO A 104 -3.57 -20.56 -3.39
C PRO A 104 -2.42 -20.81 -4.36
N ASP A 105 -2.78 -21.07 -5.61
CA ASP A 105 -1.84 -21.26 -6.70
C ASP A 105 -1.08 -19.97 -6.99
N ASP A 106 0.15 -20.08 -7.48
CA ASP A 106 0.99 -18.92 -7.74
C ASP A 106 0.34 -17.94 -8.75
N ALA A 107 -0.46 -18.44 -9.69
CA ALA A 107 -1.20 -17.63 -10.65
C ALA A 107 -2.24 -16.71 -9.98
N GLU A 108 -2.84 -17.11 -8.86
CA GLU A 108 -3.80 -16.29 -8.12
C GLU A 108 -3.12 -15.19 -7.31
N LEU A 109 -1.83 -15.35 -7.03
CA LEU A 109 -1.04 -14.46 -6.18
C LEU A 109 -0.31 -13.37 -6.98
N GLU A 110 -0.01 -13.60 -8.27
CA GLU A 110 0.63 -12.61 -9.16
C GLU A 110 -0.05 -11.22 -9.16
N PRO A 111 -1.40 -11.10 -9.15
CA PRO A 111 -2.08 -9.81 -9.08
C PRO A 111 -1.74 -8.99 -7.83
N PHE A 112 -1.35 -9.65 -6.73
CA PHE A 112 -1.09 -9.03 -5.44
C PHE A 112 0.39 -8.63 -5.25
N LEU A 113 1.26 -8.95 -6.21
CA LEU A 113 2.64 -8.52 -6.24
C LEU A 113 2.78 -7.07 -6.72
N THR A 114 3.78 -6.36 -6.21
CA THR A 114 4.20 -5.05 -6.72
C THR A 114 4.89 -5.19 -8.08
N VAL A 115 5.05 -4.09 -8.80
CA VAL A 115 5.76 -4.08 -10.09
C VAL A 115 7.19 -4.61 -9.95
N GLN A 116 7.90 -4.23 -8.88
CA GLN A 116 9.27 -4.71 -8.64
C GLN A 116 9.28 -6.23 -8.39
N GLU A 117 8.43 -6.72 -7.49
CA GLU A 117 8.31 -8.15 -7.17
C GLU A 117 7.95 -8.99 -8.41
N ARG A 118 7.06 -8.48 -9.29
CA ARG A 118 6.74 -9.15 -10.56
C ARG A 118 7.96 -9.25 -11.47
N THR A 119 8.73 -8.18 -11.61
CA THR A 119 9.96 -8.24 -12.42
C THR A 119 11.00 -9.22 -11.86
N GLU A 120 11.02 -9.46 -10.54
CA GLU A 120 11.90 -10.46 -9.94
C GLU A 120 11.43 -11.89 -10.24
N VAL A 121 10.12 -12.13 -10.19
CA VAL A 121 9.49 -13.39 -10.61
C VAL A 121 9.79 -13.67 -12.09
N ASP A 122 9.68 -12.67 -12.95
CA ASP A 122 9.99 -12.81 -14.39
C ASP A 122 11.48 -13.09 -14.62
N LYS A 123 12.38 -12.35 -13.96
CA LYS A 123 13.84 -12.60 -14.05
C LYS A 123 14.23 -13.99 -13.58
N THR A 124 13.56 -14.51 -12.54
CA THR A 124 13.83 -15.87 -12.05
C THR A 124 13.29 -16.92 -13.01
N ARG A 125 12.12 -16.69 -13.62
CA ARG A 125 11.57 -17.54 -14.70
C ARG A 125 12.50 -17.55 -15.92
N GLU A 126 12.95 -16.39 -16.40
CA GLU A 126 13.90 -16.27 -17.52
C GLU A 126 15.26 -16.92 -17.23
N ARG A 127 15.75 -16.80 -15.99
CA ARG A 127 16.96 -17.51 -15.57
C ARG A 127 16.74 -19.02 -15.64
N ALA A 128 15.63 -19.51 -15.10
CA ALA A 128 15.31 -20.93 -15.14
C ALA A 128 15.25 -21.47 -16.58
N THR A 129 14.59 -20.75 -17.49
CA THR A 129 14.54 -21.14 -18.92
C THR A 129 15.92 -21.11 -19.57
N ARG A 130 16.74 -20.08 -19.30
CA ARG A 130 18.10 -19.97 -19.84
C ARG A 130 19.02 -21.11 -19.41
N PHE A 131 18.85 -21.62 -18.19
CA PHE A 131 19.62 -22.74 -17.66
C PHE A 131 18.94 -24.10 -17.88
N GLY A 132 17.82 -24.16 -18.62
CA GLY A 132 17.08 -25.40 -18.88
C GLY A 132 16.51 -26.05 -17.61
N MET A 133 16.31 -25.28 -16.53
CA MET A 133 15.74 -25.77 -15.29
C MET A 133 14.24 -25.47 -15.23
N PRO A 134 13.41 -26.39 -14.70
CA PRO A 134 12.00 -26.12 -14.50
C PRO A 134 11.83 -25.01 -13.45
N TYR A 135 11.01 -24.01 -13.76
CA TYR A 135 10.64 -22.98 -12.81
C TYR A 135 9.76 -23.57 -11.70
N LYS A 136 10.23 -23.51 -10.44
CA LYS A 136 9.57 -24.14 -9.28
C LYS A 136 8.51 -23.25 -8.61
N GLY A 137 8.05 -22.20 -9.30
CA GLY A 137 7.13 -21.23 -8.72
C GLY A 137 7.83 -20.05 -8.04
N MET A 138 7.02 -19.21 -7.41
CA MET A 138 7.51 -17.99 -6.77
C MET A 138 8.41 -18.30 -5.55
N PRO A 139 9.41 -17.45 -5.26
CA PRO A 139 10.16 -17.51 -4.01
C PRO A 139 9.23 -17.53 -2.80
N ALA A 140 9.55 -18.35 -1.78
CA ALA A 140 8.69 -18.55 -0.61
C ALA A 140 8.36 -17.24 0.13
N GLU A 141 9.30 -16.29 0.17
CA GLU A 141 9.11 -14.97 0.77
C GLU A 141 8.06 -14.14 0.02
N LEU A 142 8.16 -14.06 -1.31
CA LEU A 142 7.18 -13.36 -2.15
C LEU A 142 5.82 -14.02 -2.06
N ARG A 143 5.78 -15.36 -1.99
CA ARG A 143 4.53 -16.12 -1.80
C ARG A 143 3.87 -15.79 -0.45
N ALA A 144 4.64 -15.70 0.64
CA ALA A 144 4.13 -15.33 1.95
C ALA A 144 3.58 -13.89 1.97
N ILE A 145 4.25 -12.96 1.30
CA ILE A 145 3.79 -11.57 1.20
C ILE A 145 2.50 -11.49 0.36
N ALA A 146 2.47 -12.15 -0.80
CA ALA A 146 1.32 -12.16 -1.69
C ALA A 146 0.10 -12.82 -1.04
N THR A 147 0.28 -13.94 -0.34
CA THR A 147 -0.82 -14.61 0.40
C THR A 147 -1.39 -13.72 1.51
N ARG A 148 -0.55 -12.98 2.23
CA ARG A 148 -1.04 -11.99 3.21
C ARG A 148 -1.89 -10.91 2.55
N ARG A 149 -1.41 -10.30 1.46
CA ARG A 149 -2.14 -9.28 0.70
C ARG A 149 -3.45 -9.83 0.11
N HIS A 150 -3.44 -11.06 -0.39
CA HIS A 150 -4.62 -11.75 -0.90
C HIS A 150 -5.67 -11.96 0.20
N ARG A 151 -5.26 -12.43 1.38
CA ARG A 151 -6.15 -12.58 2.54
C ARG A 151 -6.76 -11.25 2.98
N ASP A 152 -5.97 -10.19 3.01
CA ASP A 152 -6.46 -8.85 3.36
C ASP A 152 -7.44 -8.30 2.31
N HIS A 153 -7.19 -8.58 1.02
CA HIS A 153 -8.13 -8.25 -0.05
C HIS A 153 -9.46 -9.00 0.09
N LEU A 154 -9.45 -10.30 0.36
CA LEU A 154 -10.66 -11.08 0.62
C LEU A 154 -11.42 -10.59 1.85
N ARG A 155 -10.71 -10.19 2.90
CA ARG A 155 -11.31 -9.55 4.09
C ARG A 155 -12.00 -8.25 3.71
N LEU A 156 -11.31 -7.38 2.96
CA LEU A 156 -11.88 -6.12 2.51
C LEU A 156 -13.10 -6.35 1.61
N GLN A 157 -13.03 -7.28 0.67
CA GLN A 157 -14.15 -7.63 -0.22
C GLN A 157 -15.36 -8.15 0.57
N ARG A 158 -15.13 -8.93 1.64
CA ARG A 158 -16.19 -9.38 2.54
C ARG A 158 -16.82 -8.23 3.32
N VAL A 159 -16.02 -7.28 3.79
CA VAL A 159 -16.51 -6.06 4.47
C VAL A 159 -17.33 -5.20 3.50
N LEU A 160 -16.80 -4.96 2.30
CA LEU A 160 -17.48 -4.27 1.20
C LEU A 160 -18.83 -4.91 0.88
N ARG A 161 -18.87 -6.24 0.72
CA ARG A 161 -20.12 -6.96 0.44
C ARG A 161 -21.14 -6.80 1.58
N ARG A 162 -20.69 -6.76 2.84
CA ARG A 162 -21.57 -6.52 4.00
C ARG A 162 -22.08 -5.08 4.06
N GLN A 163 -21.28 -4.11 3.65
CA GLN A 163 -21.62 -2.68 3.67
C GLN A 163 -22.27 -2.18 2.37
N GLY A 164 -22.59 -3.08 1.43
CA GLY A 164 -23.24 -2.72 0.17
C GLY A 164 -22.31 -2.01 -0.84
N GLY A 165 -21.02 -2.33 -0.82
CA GLY A 165 -20.01 -1.83 -1.77
C GLY A 165 -19.44 -0.45 -1.44
N VAL A 166 -19.80 0.12 -0.29
CA VAL A 166 -19.23 1.41 0.15
C VAL A 166 -17.90 1.14 0.85
N VAL A 167 -16.78 1.55 0.24
CA VAL A 167 -15.51 1.66 0.95
C VAL A 167 -15.67 2.81 1.95
N PRO A 168 -15.47 2.61 3.26
CA PRO A 168 -15.36 3.72 4.19
C PRO A 168 -14.12 4.53 3.81
N LEU A 169 -14.36 5.63 3.10
CA LEU A 169 -13.34 6.63 2.82
C LEU A 169 -13.14 7.45 4.09
N ASP A 170 -11.90 7.63 4.51
CA ASP A 170 -11.55 8.56 5.58
C ASP A 170 -12.13 9.95 5.28
N GLU A 171 -12.57 10.64 6.32
CA GLU A 171 -13.16 11.99 6.21
C GLU A 171 -12.24 12.95 5.43
N ALA A 172 -10.93 12.85 5.65
CA ALA A 172 -9.93 13.63 4.93
C ALA A 172 -9.88 13.33 3.42
N GLU A 173 -10.13 12.09 3.01
CA GLU A 173 -10.15 11.71 1.60
C GLU A 173 -11.47 12.16 0.93
N GLN A 174 -12.58 12.08 1.65
CA GLN A 174 -13.86 12.65 1.21
C GLN A 174 -13.75 14.16 0.98
N GLU A 175 -13.07 14.88 1.88
CA GLU A 175 -12.86 16.32 1.74
C GLU A 175 -11.97 16.68 0.54
N ARG A 176 -10.89 15.92 0.31
CA ARG A 176 -10.05 16.08 -0.89
C ARG A 176 -10.84 15.83 -2.18
N ARG A 177 -11.69 14.82 -2.19
CA ARG A 177 -12.58 14.52 -3.33
C ARG A 177 -13.58 15.64 -3.56
N ARG A 178 -14.18 16.17 -2.49
CA ARG A 178 -15.08 17.33 -2.54
C ARG A 178 -14.39 18.56 -3.13
N ARG A 179 -13.22 18.94 -2.63
CA ARG A 179 -12.42 20.05 -3.18
C ARG A 179 -12.08 19.87 -4.65
N ARG A 180 -11.83 18.62 -5.10
CA ARG A 180 -11.60 18.32 -6.52
C ARG A 180 -12.87 18.56 -7.33
N MET A 181 -14.02 18.06 -6.88
CA MET A 181 -15.30 18.27 -7.58
C MET A 181 -15.68 19.75 -7.63
N GLU A 182 -15.46 20.50 -6.54
CA GLU A 182 -15.65 21.96 -6.49
C GLU A 182 -14.77 22.69 -7.51
N ARG A 183 -13.50 22.28 -7.64
CA ARG A 183 -12.59 22.81 -8.67
C ARG A 183 -13.04 22.54 -10.09
N PHE A 184 -13.67 21.40 -10.34
CA PHE A 184 -14.21 21.05 -11.66
C PHE A 184 -15.62 21.59 -11.90
N GLY A 185 -16.17 22.42 -11.01
CA GLY A 185 -17.50 22.99 -11.17
C GLY A 185 -18.63 21.96 -11.10
N LEU A 186 -18.36 20.75 -10.57
CA LEU A 186 -19.42 19.82 -10.17
C LEU A 186 -19.99 20.33 -8.83
N SER A 187 -20.61 21.51 -8.85
CA SER A 187 -21.24 22.13 -7.69
C SER A 187 -22.54 21.40 -7.37
N LYS A 188 -22.53 20.72 -6.21
CA LYS A 188 -23.47 19.72 -5.69
C LYS A 188 -23.35 18.37 -6.41
N PRO A 189 -22.70 17.38 -5.77
CA PRO A 189 -22.58 16.09 -6.40
C PRO A 189 -23.98 15.49 -6.51
N LEU A 190 -24.33 14.98 -7.69
CA LEU A 190 -25.50 14.09 -7.84
C LEU A 190 -25.53 12.99 -6.77
N PHE A 191 -24.36 12.62 -6.22
CA PHE A 191 -24.25 11.74 -5.05
C PHE A 191 -24.91 12.28 -3.77
N GLU A 192 -24.90 13.57 -3.46
CA GLU A 192 -25.61 14.08 -2.28
C GLU A 192 -27.13 13.94 -2.46
N VAL A 193 -27.64 14.21 -3.67
CA VAL A 193 -29.05 14.00 -4.01
C VAL A 193 -29.40 12.50 -3.97
N GLU A 194 -28.51 11.64 -4.46
CA GLU A 194 -28.69 10.18 -4.47
C GLU A 194 -28.57 9.57 -3.06
N ILE A 195 -27.71 10.15 -2.20
CA ILE A 195 -27.59 9.80 -0.78
C ILE A 195 -28.83 10.27 -0.02
N GLU A 196 -29.30 11.50 -0.21
CA GLU A 196 -30.54 12.00 0.40
C GLU A 196 -31.76 11.18 -0.05
N GLU A 197 -31.87 10.83 -1.34
CA GLU A 197 -32.96 10.00 -1.85
C GLU A 197 -32.88 8.58 -1.28
N ARG A 198 -31.67 8.02 -1.13
CA ARG A 198 -31.46 6.71 -0.52
C ARG A 198 -31.78 6.71 0.97
N GLU A 199 -31.40 7.75 1.72
CA GLU A 199 -31.76 7.92 3.12
C GLU A 199 -33.27 8.07 3.30
N ARG A 200 -33.91 8.85 2.43
CA ARG A 200 -35.36 8.99 2.39
C ARG A 200 -36.04 7.64 2.16
N ARG A 201 -35.59 6.86 1.16
CA ARG A 201 -36.09 5.49 0.94
C ARG A 201 -35.86 4.58 2.15
N MET A 202 -34.75 4.73 2.86
CA MET A 202 -34.48 3.92 4.05
C MET A 202 -35.41 4.28 5.21
N ARG A 203 -35.66 5.58 5.45
CA ARG A 203 -36.62 6.07 6.45
C ARG A 203 -38.04 5.60 6.12
N GLU A 204 -38.47 5.73 4.87
CA GLU A 204 -39.77 5.21 4.43
C GLU A 204 -39.90 3.70 4.66
N ARG A 205 -38.84 2.92 4.43
CA ARG A 205 -38.85 1.47 4.74
C ARG A 205 -38.93 1.19 6.24
N LEU A 206 -38.25 1.98 7.07
CA LEU A 206 -38.31 1.83 8.53
C LEU A 206 -39.68 2.24 9.07
N GLU A 207 -40.26 3.33 8.58
CA GLU A 207 -41.61 3.76 8.92
C GLU A 207 -42.65 2.73 8.48
N LYS A 208 -42.54 2.22 7.24
CA LYS A 208 -43.42 1.15 6.76
C LYS A 208 -43.28 -0.13 7.59
N LYS A 209 -42.06 -0.50 7.99
CA LYS A 209 -41.83 -1.65 8.88
C LYS A 209 -42.40 -1.42 10.28
N ARG A 210 -42.27 -0.21 10.82
CA ARG A 210 -42.84 0.18 12.11
C ARG A 210 -44.37 0.19 12.07
N ALA A 211 -44.97 0.68 10.98
CA ALA A 211 -46.41 0.64 10.75
C ALA A 211 -46.92 -0.80 10.61
N ALA A 212 -46.21 -1.66 9.86
CA ALA A 212 -46.56 -3.08 9.74
C ALA A 212 -46.44 -3.82 11.08
N ALA A 213 -45.42 -3.53 11.89
CA ALA A 213 -45.28 -4.07 13.23
C ALA A 213 -46.45 -3.62 14.13
N ALA A 214 -46.81 -2.34 14.13
CA ALA A 214 -47.94 -1.82 14.89
C ALA A 214 -49.29 -2.45 14.48
N ALA A 215 -49.51 -2.65 13.19
CA ALA A 215 -50.71 -3.34 12.69
C ALA A 215 -50.72 -4.84 13.09
N GLY A 216 -49.57 -5.49 13.08
CA GLY A 216 -49.43 -6.88 13.54
C GLY A 216 -49.72 -7.05 15.04
N THR A 217 -49.27 -6.12 15.88
CA THR A 217 -49.53 -6.15 17.32
C THR A 217 -51.01 -5.94 17.66
N ALA A 218 -51.72 -5.11 16.88
CA ALA A 218 -53.16 -4.93 17.05
C ALA A 218 -53.96 -6.18 16.66
N ALA A 219 -53.50 -6.93 15.64
CA ALA A 219 -54.14 -8.18 15.24
C ALA A 219 -53.88 -9.34 16.22
N SER A 220 -52.73 -9.36 16.92
CA SER A 220 -52.42 -10.42 17.90
C SER A 220 -52.96 -10.17 19.31
N ALA A 221 -53.32 -8.94 19.66
CA ALA A 221 -53.90 -8.60 20.97
C ALA A 221 -55.41 -8.91 21.08
N GLY A 222 -56.07 -9.27 19.96
CA GLY A 222 -57.50 -9.52 19.90
C GLY A 222 -57.90 -11.00 19.92
N ALA A 223 -56.97 -11.95 20.04
CA ALA A 223 -57.32 -13.36 20.21
C ALA A 223 -57.56 -13.62 21.71
N PRO A 224 -58.81 -13.76 22.17
CA PRO A 224 -59.08 -14.18 23.54
C PRO A 224 -58.40 -15.54 23.73
N SER A 225 -57.46 -15.61 24.67
CA SER A 225 -56.85 -16.86 25.11
C SER A 225 -57.95 -17.71 25.77
N ALA A 226 -58.72 -18.43 24.95
CA ALA A 226 -59.55 -19.51 25.42
C ALA A 226 -58.60 -20.56 26.02
N GLY A 227 -58.76 -20.78 27.32
CA GLY A 227 -57.92 -21.67 28.09
C GLY A 227 -57.86 -23.08 27.50
N ALA A 228 -56.65 -23.57 27.36
CA ALA A 228 -56.30 -24.99 27.37
C ALA A 228 -55.04 -25.04 28.25
N GLY A 229 -55.01 -25.63 29.45
CA GLY A 229 -55.78 -26.78 29.91
C GLY A 229 -55.08 -28.06 29.46
N GLY A 230 -54.18 -28.57 30.30
CA GLY A 230 -53.55 -29.90 30.18
C GLY A 230 -52.35 -29.96 29.23
N ALA A 231 -51.30 -30.75 29.45
CA ALA A 231 -50.98 -31.77 30.42
C ALA A 231 -49.42 -31.91 30.34
N ALA A 232 -48.71 -31.90 31.46
CA ALA A 232 -48.07 -33.11 32.00
C ALA A 232 -47.50 -34.08 30.94
N GLY A 233 -46.16 -34.26 30.96
CA GLY A 233 -45.55 -35.53 30.58
C GLY A 233 -44.39 -35.44 29.60
N GLY A 234 -43.23 -35.95 30.02
CA GLY A 234 -42.18 -36.41 29.10
C GLY A 234 -40.77 -36.02 29.48
N ALA A 235 -40.21 -36.66 30.51
CA ALA A 235 -38.77 -36.70 30.70
C ALA A 235 -38.12 -37.52 29.56
N PRO A 236 -37.05 -37.05 28.91
CA PRO A 236 -36.29 -37.88 27.98
C PRO A 236 -35.34 -38.79 28.76
N THR A 237 -35.65 -40.09 28.74
CA THR A 237 -34.73 -41.17 29.12
C THR A 237 -33.60 -41.28 28.09
N SER A 238 -32.35 -41.16 28.54
CA SER A 238 -31.15 -41.46 27.76
C SER A 238 -31.00 -42.96 27.50
N PRO A 239 -30.65 -43.40 26.28
CA PRO A 239 -30.11 -44.74 26.05
C PRO A 239 -28.55 -44.76 26.18
N PRO A 240 -27.97 -45.93 26.47
CA PRO A 240 -26.53 -46.14 26.65
C PRO A 240 -25.72 -46.13 25.34
#